data_AF-A0A151RP25-F1
#
_entry.id   AF-A0A151RP25-F1
#
_cell.length_a   1.000
_cell.length_b   1.000
_cell.length_c   1.000
_cell.angle_alpha   90.00
_cell.angle_beta   90.00
_cell.angle_gamma   90.00
#
_symmetry.space_group_name_H-M   'P 1'
#
loop_
_entity.id
_entity.type
_entity.pdbx_description
1 polymer ?
#
loop_
_entity_poly.entity_id
_entity_poly.type
_entity_poly.pdbx_seq_one_letter_code
_entity_poly.pdbx_strand_id
1 'polypeptide(L)' 'AVENGPFIPTIVVGHEIKYLPKDQWSDDDKRKVQYNLKAKNIITSALGIDEYFRISNCKNAKEM' A
#
# COMPACT_ATOMS: atom_id res chain seq x y z
N ALA A 1 3.66 5.88 13.00
CA ALA A 1 4.31 5.53 11.72
C ALA A 1 3.39 4.58 10.98
N VAL A 2 3.28 4.66 9.65
CA VAL A 2 2.76 3.53 8.87
C VAL A 2 3.86 2.49 8.88
N GLU A 3 3.83 1.56 9.84
CA GLU A 3 4.90 0.58 10.06
C GLU A 3 5.00 -0.44 8.92
N ASN A 4 3.90 -0.64 8.20
CA ASN A 4 3.82 -1.55 7.07
C ASN A 4 3.45 -0.74 5.83
N GLY A 5 4.33 -0.73 4.84
CA GLY A 5 4.07 -0.11 3.54
C GLY A 5 2.85 -0.71 2.82
N PRO A 6 2.60 -0.33 1.55
CA PRO A 6 1.51 -0.88 0.77
C PRO A 6 1.48 -2.41 0.86
N PHE A 7 0.36 -2.98 1.33
CA PHE A 7 0.23 -4.43 1.38
C PHE A 7 0.24 -4.99 -0.05
N ILE A 8 1.21 -5.86 -0.32
CA ILE A 8 1.30 -6.62 -1.56
C ILE A 8 1.34 -8.10 -1.16
N PRO A 9 0.38 -8.92 -1.62
CA PRO A 9 0.41 -10.35 -1.39
C PRO A 9 1.71 -10.96 -1.92
N THR A 10 2.39 -11.73 -1.08
CA THR A 10 3.63 -12.43 -1.42
C THR A 10 3.50 -13.93 -1.13
N ILE A 11 4.28 -14.72 -1.86
CA ILE A 11 4.39 -16.16 -1.71
C ILE A 11 5.85 -16.54 -1.55
N VAL A 12 6.12 -17.55 -0.71
CA VAL A 12 7.46 -18.12 -0.54
C VAL A 12 7.58 -19.29 -1.52
N VAL A 13 8.53 -19.18 -2.45
CA VAL A 13 8.87 -20.25 -3.41
C VAL A 13 10.27 -20.73 -3.08
N GLY A 14 10.38 -21.86 -2.39
CA GLY A 14 11.64 -22.36 -1.83
C GLY A 14 12.13 -21.45 -0.71
N HIS A 15 13.18 -20.67 -0.97
CA HIS A 15 13.73 -19.66 -0.05
C HIS A 15 13.55 -18.21 -0.52
N GLU A 16 12.89 -18.00 -1.67
CA GLU A 16 12.66 -16.67 -2.22
C GLU A 16 11.23 -16.17 -1.94
N ILE A 17 11.11 -14.90 -1.55
CA ILE A 17 9.82 -14.21 -1.46
C ILE A 17 9.53 -13.60 -2.83
N LYS A 18 8.42 -14.01 -3.45
CA LYS A 18 7.93 -13.49 -4.74
C LYS A 18 6.56 -12.86 -4.57
N TYR A 19 6.21 -11.95 -5.47
CA TYR A 19 4.85 -11.43 -5.52
C TYR A 19 3.87 -12.53 -5.93
N LEU A 20 2.76 -12.64 -5.20
CA LEU A 20 1.72 -13.59 -5.53
C LEU A 20 0.97 -13.09 -6.78
N PRO A 21 0.79 -13.92 -7.82
CA PRO A 21 -0.02 -13.57 -8.99
C PRO A 21 -1.46 -13.22 -8.61
N LYS A 22 -2.07 -12.24 -9.29
CA LYS A 22 -3.40 -11.70 -8.97
C LYS A 22 -4.52 -12.75 -9.01
N ASP A 23 -4.40 -13.72 -9.90
CA ASP A 23 -5.28 -14.86 -10.05
C ASP A 23 -5.29 -15.79 -8.84
N GLN A 24 -4.22 -15.77 -8.03
CA GLN A 24 -4.07 -16.60 -6.83
C GLN A 24 -4.38 -15.83 -5.55
N TRP A 25 -4.81 -14.57 -5.64
CA TRP A 25 -5.14 -13.77 -4.46
C TRP A 25 -6.37 -14.33 -3.76
N SER A 26 -6.25 -14.50 -2.44
CA SER A 26 -7.41 -14.77 -1.59
C SER A 26 -8.34 -13.55 -1.55
N ASP A 27 -9.59 -13.74 -1.09
CA ASP A 27 -10.51 -12.62 -0.94
C ASP A 27 -10.04 -11.64 0.16
N ASP A 28 -9.31 -12.14 1.17
CA ASP A 28 -8.63 -11.30 2.15
C ASP A 28 -7.52 -10.44 1.55
N ASP A 29 -6.73 -11.00 0.63
CA ASP A 29 -5.69 -10.26 -0.08
C ASP A 29 -6.28 -9.13 -0.91
N LYS A 30 -7.33 -9.45 -1.68
CA LYS A 30 -8.08 -8.47 -2.48
C LYS A 30 -8.64 -7.37 -1.58
N ARG A 31 -9.24 -7.73 -0.44
CA ARG A 31 -9.79 -6.78 0.54
C ARG A 31 -8.74 -5.83 1.10
N LYS A 32 -7.56 -6.34 1.47
CA LYS A 32 -6.43 -5.50 1.95
C LYS A 32 -5.91 -4.55 0.86
N VAL A 33 -5.78 -5.04 -0.38
CA VAL A 33 -5.37 -4.19 -1.51
C VAL A 33 -6.41 -3.10 -1.79
N GLN A 34 -7.71 -3.42 -1.70
CA GLN A 34 -8.78 -2.44 -1.83
C GLN A 34 -8.74 -1.37 -0.72
N TYR A 35 -8.47 -1.75 0.52
CA TYR A 35 -8.29 -0.78 1.60
C TYR A 35 -7.13 0.16 1.35
N ASN A 36 -6.00 -0.35 0.85
CA ASN A 36 -4.87 0.48 0.47
C ASN A 36 -5.24 1.48 -0.64
N LEU A 37 -6.01 1.04 -1.65
CA LEU A 37 -6.50 1.94 -2.70
C LEU A 37 -7.46 3.00 -2.15
N LYS A 38 -8.38 2.61 -1.26
CA LYS A 38 -9.32 3.54 -0.63
C LYS A 38 -8.60 4.58 0.23
N ALA A 39 -7.59 4.16 1.00
CA ALA A 39 -6.76 5.07 1.78
C ALA A 39 -6.05 6.09 0.89
N LYS A 40 -5.43 5.64 -0.22
CA LYS A 40 -4.83 6.54 -1.21
C LYS A 40 -5.85 7.54 -1.77
N ASN A 41 -7.02 7.07 -2.17
CA ASN A 41 -8.07 7.94 -2.71
C ASN A 41 -8.53 8.98 -1.68
N ILE A 42 -8.71 8.59 -0.40
CA ILE A 42 -9.09 9.53 0.67
C ILE A 42 -7.99 10.58 0.86
N ILE A 43 -6.73 10.16 0.94
CA ILE A 43 -5.58 11.06 1.10
C ILE A 43 -5.48 12.02 -0.08
N THR A 44 -5.54 11.53 -1.31
CA THR A 44 -5.50 12.38 -2.52
C THR A 44 -6.73 13.28 -2.65
N SER A 45 -7.89 12.88 -2.15
CA SER A 45 -9.11 13.72 -2.19
C SER A 45 -9.12 14.79 -1.09
N ALA A 46 -8.48 14.53 0.04
CA ALA A 46 -8.41 15.44 1.18
C ALA A 46 -7.26 16.45 1.09
N LEU A 47 -6.22 16.15 0.31
CA LEU A 47 -5.03 16.97 0.15
C LEU A 47 -5.03 17.69 -1.20
N GLY A 48 -4.60 18.95 -1.22
CA GLY A 48 -4.22 19.60 -2.48
C GLY A 48 -3.04 18.87 -3.16
N ILE A 49 -2.86 19.07 -4.47
CA ILE A 49 -1.76 18.42 -5.24
C ILE A 49 -0.38 18.66 -4.58
N ASP A 50 -0.14 19.86 -4.06
CA ASP A 50 1.12 20.22 -3.41
C ASP A 50 1.31 19.51 -2.06
N GLU A 51 0.24 19.41 -1.26
CA GLU A 51 0.25 18.72 0.02
C GLU A 51 0.43 17.20 -0.17
N TYR A 52 -0.22 16.64 -1.19
CA TYR A 52 -0.03 15.25 -1.59
C TYR A 52 1.42 14.98 -2.04
N PHE A 53 2.02 15.85 -2.84
CA PHE A 53 3.42 15.69 -3.26
C PHE A 53 4.38 15.74 -2.06
N ARG A 54 4.14 16.63 -1.10
CA ARG A 54 4.96 16.70 0.11
C ARG A 54 4.86 15.41 0.93
N ILE A 55 3.64 14.94 1.17
CA ILE A 55 3.36 13.77 2.01
C ILE A 55 3.78 12.46 1.33
N SER A 56 3.61 12.33 0.01
CA SER A 56 3.96 11.11 -0.74
C SER A 56 5.46 10.83 -0.79
N ASN A 57 6.30 11.86 -0.61
CA ASN A 57 7.76 11.71 -0.54
C ASN A 57 8.25 11.34 0.86
N CYS A 58 7.41 11.42 1.89
CA CYS A 58 7.75 11.02 3.25
C CYS A 58 7.83 9.49 3.33
N LYS A 59 8.97 8.97 3.79
CA LYS A 59 9.19 7.53 3.98
C LYS A 59 8.56 7.03 5.28
N ASN A 60 8.33 7.92 6.24
CA ASN A 60 7.73 7.59 7.51
C ASN A 60 6.87 8.75 8.04
N ALA A 61 6.02 8.47 9.03
CA ALA A 61 5.09 9.46 9.57
C ALA A 61 5.76 10.59 10.38
N LYS A 62 7.05 10.48 10.74
CA LYS A 62 7.79 11.56 11.41
C LYS A 62 8.23 12.63 10.41
N GLU A 63 8.32 12.27 9.13
CA GLU A 63 8.65 13.18 8.02
C GLU A 63 7.43 13.90 7.45
N MET A 64 6.21 13.52 7.85
CA MET A 64 4.95 14.12 7.43
C MET A 64 4.63 15.41 8.19
#